data_AF-A0ABD0R735-F1
#
_entry.id   AF-A0ABD0R735-F1
#
_cell.length_a   1.000
_cell.length_b   1.000
_cell.length_c   1.000
_cell.angle_alpha   90.00
_cell.angle_beta   90.00
_cell.angle_gamma   90.00
#
_symmetry.space_group_name_H-M   'P 1'
#
loop_
_entity.id
_entity.type
_entity.pdbx_description
1 polymer ?
#
loop_
_entity_poly.entity_id
_entity_poly.type
_entity_poly.pdbx_seq_one_letter_code
_entity_poly.pdbx_strand_id
1 'polypeptide(L)' 'EFAGEGLRTLVLAYKDLDEEYFAEWKQRHHEASVALEDREEKLEKLYEEIEKDMM' A
#
# COMPACT_ATOMS: atom_id res chain seq x y z
N GLU A 1 18.40 -15.12 -12.90
CA GLU A 1 18.32 -16.35 -12.11
C GLU A 1 18.84 -16.06 -10.72
N PHE A 2 18.01 -16.10 -9.68
CA PHE A 2 18.45 -15.90 -8.28
C PHE A 2 17.70 -16.88 -7.35
N ALA A 3 16.40 -17.04 -7.56
CA ALA A 3 15.62 -18.09 -6.90
C ALA A 3 16.09 -19.51 -7.26
N GLY A 4 16.61 -19.72 -8.49
CA GLY A 4 17.21 -20.99 -8.93
C GLY A 4 18.51 -21.36 -8.20
N GLU A 5 19.17 -20.38 -7.57
CA GLU A 5 20.40 -20.57 -6.81
C GLU A 5 20.13 -20.70 -5.29
N GLY A 6 18.86 -20.78 -4.88
CA GLY A 6 18.47 -20.88 -3.47
C GLY A 6 18.55 -19.56 -2.69
N LEU A 7 18.73 -18.43 -3.38
CA LEU A 7 18.74 -17.11 -2.76
C LEU A 7 17.32 -16.59 -2.53
N ARG A 8 17.09 -15.96 -1.38
CA ARG A 8 15.87 -15.20 -1.12
C ARG A 8 15.93 -13.90 -1.90
N THR A 9 14.89 -13.61 -2.68
CA THR A 9 14.79 -12.39 -3.49
C THR A 9 13.66 -11.53 -2.99
N LEU A 10 13.85 -10.22 -3.07
CA LEU A 10 12.81 -9.22 -2.89
C LEU A 10 12.76 -8.38 -4.17
N VAL A 11 11.56 -7.92 -4.52
CA VAL A 11 11.34 -6.98 -5.61
C VAL A 11 11.05 -5.62 -4.99
N LEU A 12 11.63 -4.58 -5.58
CA LEU A 12 11.33 -3.19 -5.24
C LEU A 12 10.56 -2.59 -6.41
N ALA A 13 9.44 -1.96 -6.10
CA ALA A 13 8.65 -1.18 -7.04
C ALA A 13 8.32 0.17 -6.41
N TYR A 14 8.09 1.18 -7.24
CA TYR A 14 7.72 2.52 -6.76
C TYR A 14 6.77 3.22 -7.72
N LYS A 15 6.07 4.24 -7.24
CA LYS A 15 5.35 5.19 -8.09
C LYS A 15 5.40 6.58 -7.49
N ASP A 16 5.45 7.59 -8.35
CA ASP A 16 5.26 8.97 -7.92
C ASP A 16 3.79 9.20 -7.61
N LEU A 17 3.53 9.89 -6.50
CA LEU A 17 2.19 10.25 -6.07
C LEU A 17 1.99 11.75 -6.23
N ASP A 18 0.81 12.11 -6.69
CA ASP A 18 0.33 13.47 -6.57
C ASP A 18 0.12 13.83 -5.09
N GLU A 19 0.48 15.07 -4.71
CA GLU A 19 0.45 15.51 -3.31
C GLU A 19 -0.98 15.64 -2.78
N GLU A 20 -1.93 16.10 -3.61
CA GLU A 20 -3.35 16.21 -3.24
C GLU A 20 -3.94 14.82 -3.03
N TYR A 21 -3.67 13.89 -3.96
CA TYR A 21 -4.08 12.49 -3.82
C TYR A 21 -3.54 11.87 -2.52
N PHE A 22 -2.26 12.07 -2.21
CA PHE A 22 -1.67 11.50 -0.99
C PHE A 22 -2.28 12.11 0.28
N ALA A 23 -2.56 13.43 0.28
CA ALA A 23 -3.21 14.09 1.41
C ALA A 23 -4.61 13.51 1.69
N GLU A 24 -5.41 13.31 0.64
CA GLU A 24 -6.74 12.69 0.74
C GLU A 24 -6.66 11.22 1.20
N TRP A 25 -5.74 10.44 0.62
CA TRP A 25 -5.52 9.06 1.03
C TRP A 25 -5.11 8.96 2.50
N LYS A 26 -4.21 9.85 2.96
CA LYS A 26 -3.74 9.88 4.35
C LYS A 26 -4.87 10.18 5.34
N GLN A 27 -5.81 11.06 4.98
CA GLN A 27 -6.99 11.33 5.80
C GLN A 27 -7.86 10.06 5.94
N ARG A 28 -8.16 9.39 4.82
CA ARG A 28 -8.91 8.12 4.82
C ARG A 28 -8.19 7.02 5.61
N HIS A 29 -6.87 6.94 5.49
CA HIS A 29 -6.04 6.01 6.26
C HIS A 29 -6.17 6.27 7.76
N HIS A 30 -6.10 7.54 8.18
CA HIS A 30 -6.27 7.89 9.58
C HIS A 30 -7.63 7.44 10.11
N GLU A 31 -8.71 7.76 9.39
CA GLU A 31 -10.08 7.36 9.75
C GLU A 31 -10.23 5.83 9.84
N ALA A 32 -9.67 5.09 8.88
CA ALA A 32 -9.65 3.63 8.91
C ALA A 32 -8.85 3.11 10.11
N SER A 33 -7.70 3.72 10.43
CA SER A 33 -6.80 3.26 11.50
C SER A 33 -7.41 3.37 12.90
N VAL A 34 -8.32 4.34 13.11
CA VAL A 34 -9.02 4.58 14.39
C VAL A 34 -10.43 3.96 14.42
N ALA A 35 -10.84 3.24 13.37
CA ALA A 35 -12.15 2.60 13.33
C ALA A 35 -12.25 1.50 14.39
N LEU A 36 -13.39 1.46 15.10
CA LEU A 36 -13.70 0.42 16.09
C LEU A 36 -14.14 -0.89 15.43
N GLU A 37 -14.72 -0.81 14.23
CA GLU A 37 -15.26 -1.93 13.47
C GLU A 37 -14.65 -1.96 12.07
N ASP A 38 -14.40 -3.18 11.58
CA ASP A 38 -13.87 -3.49 10.24
C ASP A 38 -12.56 -2.76 9.90
N ARG A 39 -11.76 -2.43 10.92
CA ARG A 39 -10.49 -1.70 10.76
C ARG A 39 -9.56 -2.39 9.76
N GLU A 40 -9.40 -3.70 9.87
CA GLU A 40 -8.49 -4.47 9.01
C GLU A 40 -8.93 -4.43 7.54
N GLU A 41 -10.22 -4.69 7.27
CA GLU A 41 -10.77 -4.64 5.91
C GLU A 41 -10.69 -3.23 5.30
N LYS A 42 -10.95 -2.18 6.11
CA LYS A 42 -10.85 -0.78 5.66
C LYS A 42 -9.41 -0.43 5.28
N LEU A 43 -8.43 -0.84 6.08
CA LEU A 43 -7.02 -0.60 5.79
C LEU A 43 -6.55 -1.40 4.59
N GLU A 44 -6.95 -2.67 4.47
CA GLU A 44 -6.60 -3.53 3.34
C GLU A 44 -7.03 -2.91 2.01
N LYS A 45 -8.26 -2.41 1.92
CA LYS A 45 -8.77 -1.72 0.72
C LYS A 45 -7.94 -0.49 0.36
N LEU A 46 -7.52 0.30 1.36
CA LEU A 46 -6.70 1.50 1.14
C LEU A 46 -5.29 1.15 0.68
N TYR A 47 -4.69 0.09 1.23
CA TYR A 47 -3.37 -0.39 0.82
C TYR A 47 -3.41 -0.96 -0.60
N GLU A 48 -4.40 -1.78 -0.93
CA GLU A 48 -4.56 -2.32 -2.28
C GLU A 48 -4.80 -1.21 -3.32
N GLU A 49 -5.51 -0.13 -2.95
CA GLU A 49 -5.70 1.04 -3.82
C GLU A 49 -4.38 1.76 -4.11
N ILE A 50 -3.59 2.08 -3.08
CA ILE A 50 -2.36 2.88 -3.25
C ILE A 50 -1.19 2.07 -3.81
N GLU A 51 -1.20 0.74 -3.68
CA GLU A 51 -0.15 -0.15 -4.19
C GLU A 51 -0.38 -0.60 -5.66
N LYS A 52 -1.43 -0.10 -6.32
CA LYS A 52 -1.67 -0.33 -7.76
C LYS A 52 -0.73 0.48 -8.66
N ASP A 53 -0.41 -0.10 -9.81
CA ASP A 53 0.33 0.54 -10.91
C ASP A 53 1.74 1.04 -10.53
N MET A 54 2.48 0.23 -9.77
CA MET A 54 3.90 0.50 -9.45
C MET A 54 4.83 0.12 -10.61
N MET A 55 5.93 0.87 -10.76
CA MET A 55 7.03 0.62 -11.71
C MET A 55 8.13 -0.25 -11.12
#